data_AF-A0A947WMF0-F1
#
_entry.id   AF-A0A947WMF0-F1
#
_cell.length_a   1.000
_cell.length_b   1.000
_cell.length_c   1.000
_cell.angle_alpha   90.00
_cell.angle_beta   90.00
_cell.angle_gamma   90.00
#
_symmetry.space_group_name_H-M   'P 1'
#
loop_
_entity.id
_entity.type
_entity.pdbx_description
1 polymer ?
#
loop_
_entity_poly.entity_id
_entity_poly.type
_entity_poly.pdbx_seq_one_letter_code
_entity_poly.pdbx_strand_id
1 'polypeptide(L)'
;MLPNSSLLVTVVIFTSLTGLFLMTTRRKAINQVLGYLVLENGIFCFGTSLTQHQPLLVEMGVLLDVFVAVFVMGITMFRISEEFDHINTQYLSSLRDDQ
;
A
#
# COMPACT_ATOMS: atom_id res chain seq x y z
N MET A 1 22.13 28.32 -5.89
CA MET A 1 21.55 27.57 -4.75
C MET A 1 20.04 27.60 -4.93
N LEU A 2 19.44 26.52 -5.45
CA LEU A 2 18.06 26.54 -5.93
C LEU A 2 17.05 26.45 -4.75
N PRO A 3 16.07 27.36 -4.65
CA PRO A 3 15.04 27.37 -3.60
C PRO A 3 14.10 26.14 -3.63
N ASN A 4 14.12 25.37 -4.71
CA ASN A 4 13.22 24.23 -4.95
C ASN A 4 13.53 23.00 -4.07
N SER A 5 14.75 22.88 -3.54
CA SER A 5 15.16 21.73 -2.72
C SER A 5 14.41 21.65 -1.39
N SER A 6 14.07 22.81 -0.79
CA SER A 6 13.33 22.85 0.48
C SER A 6 11.88 22.35 0.31
N LEU A 7 11.26 22.66 -0.83
CA LEU A 7 9.92 22.19 -1.15
C LEU A 7 9.91 20.68 -1.39
N LEU A 8 10.91 20.13 -2.08
CA LEU A 8 11.03 18.69 -2.31
C LEU A 8 11.16 17.90 -1.01
N VAL A 9 12.02 18.36 -0.09
CA VAL A 9 12.17 17.71 1.23
C VAL A 9 10.87 17.76 2.01
N THR A 10 10.15 18.88 1.97
CA THR A 10 8.86 19.04 2.63
C THR A 10 7.81 18.07 2.07
N VAL A 11 7.73 17.94 0.74
CA VAL A 11 6.79 17.03 0.06
C VAL A 11 7.10 15.57 0.38
N VAL A 12 8.38 15.18 0.36
CA VAL A 12 8.83 13.82 0.69
C VAL A 12 8.42 13.43 2.10
N ILE A 13 8.73 14.28 3.08
CA ILE A 13 8.44 14.01 4.50
C ILE A 13 6.93 13.97 4.72
N PHE A 14 6.19 14.93 4.16
CA PHE A 14 4.74 14.99 4.29
C PHE A 14 4.06 13.74 3.70
N THR A 15 4.47 13.33 2.50
CA THR A 15 3.90 12.17 1.81
C THR A 15 4.22 10.87 2.57
N SER A 16 5.46 10.72 3.03
CA SER A 16 5.88 9.54 3.81
C SER A 16 5.14 9.43 5.14
N LEU A 17 4.99 10.53 5.87
CA LEU A 17 4.24 10.56 7.14
C LEU A 17 2.74 10.31 6.90
N THR A 18 2.18 10.81 5.80
CA THR A 18 0.78 10.54 5.43
C THR A 18 0.57 9.06 5.15
N GLY A 19 1.48 8.41 4.41
CA GLY A 19 1.42 6.97 4.17
C GLY A 19 1.51 6.16 5.46
N LEU A 20 2.44 6.52 6.35
CA LEU A 20 2.58 5.90 7.66
C LEU A 20 1.33 6.06 8.53
N PHE A 21 0.74 7.26 8.54
CA PHE A 21 -0.50 7.54 9.26
C PHE A 21 -1.68 6.73 8.72
N LEU A 22 -1.81 6.61 7.40
CA LEU A 22 -2.86 5.80 6.76
C LEU A 22 -2.70 4.31 7.09
N MET A 23 -1.46 3.81 7.10
CA MET A 23 -1.15 2.43 7.43
C MET A 23 -1.44 2.11 8.90
N THR A 24 -1.10 3.01 9.83
CA THR A 24 -1.28 2.79 11.28
C THR A 24 -2.72 2.99 11.76
N THR A 25 -3.49 3.88 11.14
CA THR A 25 -4.84 4.24 11.61
C THR A 25 -5.92 3.24 11.17
N ARG A 26 -5.67 2.43 10.14
CA ARG A 26 -6.72 1.63 9.47
C ARG A 26 -6.55 0.14 9.74
N ARG A 27 -7.67 -0.53 10.10
CA ARG A 27 -7.69 -1.98 10.40
C ARG A 27 -7.93 -2.88 9.17
N LYS A 28 -8.42 -2.32 8.06
CA LYS A 28 -8.67 -3.09 6.83
C LYS A 28 -7.37 -3.23 6.04
N ALA A 29 -7.05 -4.46 5.61
CA ALA A 29 -5.87 -4.77 4.80
C ALA A 29 -5.75 -3.87 3.56
N ILE A 30 -6.87 -3.57 2.88
CA ILE A 30 -6.91 -2.68 1.72
C ILE A 30 -6.36 -1.29 2.06
N ASN A 31 -6.74 -0.73 3.20
CA ASN A 31 -6.26 0.60 3.61
C ASN A 31 -4.81 0.58 4.07
N GLN A 32 -4.33 -0.53 4.64
CA GLN A 32 -2.91 -0.68 4.99
C GLN A 32 -2.02 -0.68 3.76
N VAL A 33 -2.43 -1.41 2.71
CA VAL A 33 -1.73 -1.40 1.43
C VAL A 33 -1.81 -0.03 0.75
N LEU A 34 -2.94 0.66 0.83
CA LEU A 34 -3.05 2.03 0.33
C LEU A 34 -2.07 2.99 1.06
N GLY A 35 -1.93 2.83 2.38
CA GLY A 35 -0.94 3.57 3.17
C GLY A 35 0.51 3.22 2.79
N TYR A 36 0.79 1.95 2.55
CA TYR A 36 2.08 1.46 2.06
C TYR A 36 2.44 2.07 0.69
N LEU A 37 1.51 2.07 -0.28
CA LEU A 37 1.68 2.71 -1.59
C LEU A 37 2.01 4.21 -1.48
N VAL A 38 1.34 4.94 -0.57
CA VAL A 38 1.61 6.37 -0.35
C VAL A 38 3.00 6.57 0.28
N LEU A 39 3.40 5.70 1.20
CA LEU A 39 4.71 5.75 1.83
C LEU A 39 5.83 5.48 0.81
N GLU A 40 5.69 4.48 -0.05
CA GLU A 40 6.66 4.20 -1.12
C GLU A 40 6.80 5.35 -2.11
N ASN A 41 5.69 5.98 -2.51
CA ASN A 41 5.75 7.16 -3.37
C ASN A 41 6.53 8.33 -2.72
N GLY A 42 6.46 8.46 -1.39
CA GLY A 42 7.26 9.43 -0.63
C GLY A 42 8.76 9.12 -0.67
N ILE A 43 9.14 7.86 -0.43
CA ILE A 43 10.54 7.39 -0.50
C ILE A 43 11.08 7.49 -1.93
N PHE A 44 10.26 7.25 -2.94
CA PHE A 44 10.65 7.41 -4.33
C PHE A 44 10.99 8.85 -4.69
N CYS A 45 10.16 9.82 -4.29
CA CYS A 45 10.43 11.25 -4.49
C CYS A 45 11.77 11.67 -3.84
N PHE A 46 12.13 11.01 -2.73
CA PHE A 46 13.43 11.19 -2.09
C PHE A 46 14.58 10.60 -2.93
N GLY A 47 14.45 9.35 -3.37
CA GLY A 47 15.47 8.65 -4.16
C GLY A 47 15.75 9.32 -5.52
N THR A 48 14.71 9.80 -6.19
CA THR A 48 14.83 10.58 -7.44
C THR A 48 15.49 11.93 -7.23
N SER A 49 15.22 12.61 -6.11
CA SER A 49 15.91 13.85 -5.75
C SER A 49 17.42 13.65 -5.53
N LEU A 50 17.83 12.47 -5.05
CA LEU A 50 19.24 12.11 -4.85
C LEU A 50 19.94 11.63 -6.12
N THR A 51 19.19 11.06 -7.08
CA THR A 51 19.75 10.36 -8.25
C THR A 51 19.50 11.14 -9.53
N GLN A 52 20.37 12.11 -9.84
CA GLN A 52 20.25 12.97 -11.04
C GLN A 52 20.61 12.25 -12.37
N HIS A 53 21.30 11.11 -12.33
CA HIS A 53 21.99 10.56 -13.52
C HIS A 53 21.35 9.29 -14.11
N GLN A 54 20.41 8.65 -13.42
CA GLN A 54 19.78 7.38 -13.87
C GLN A 54 18.25 7.37 -13.68
N PRO A 55 17.51 8.31 -14.31
CA PRO A 55 16.06 8.42 -14.15
C PRO A 55 15.30 7.20 -14.69
N LEU A 56 15.72 6.63 -15.84
CA LEU A 56 15.01 5.51 -16.49
C LEU A 56 14.93 4.25 -15.61
N LEU A 57 16.02 3.89 -14.94
CA LEU A 57 16.09 2.67 -14.12
C LEU A 57 15.18 2.81 -12.88
N VAL A 58 15.13 4.01 -12.33
CA VAL A 58 14.32 4.38 -11.16
C VAL A 58 12.83 4.42 -11.51
N GLU A 59 12.46 5.00 -12.65
CA GLU A 59 11.08 5.01 -13.16
C GLU A 59 10.55 3.60 -13.46
N MET A 60 11.37 2.75 -14.10
CA MET A 60 11.01 1.35 -14.37
C MET A 60 10.86 0.53 -13.09
N GLY A 61 11.67 0.80 -12.07
CA GLY A 61 11.54 0.19 -10.75
C GLY A 61 10.21 0.51 -10.08
N VAL A 62 9.74 1.77 -10.17
CA VAL A 62 8.44 2.17 -9.61
C VAL A 62 7.27 1.56 -10.36
N LEU A 63 7.33 1.54 -11.69
CA LEU A 63 6.28 0.89 -12.49
C LEU A 63 6.14 -0.59 -12.11
N LEU A 64 7.27 -1.28 -11.94
CA LEU A 64 7.27 -2.67 -11.51
C LEU A 64 6.74 -2.84 -10.08
N ASP A 65 7.14 -1.96 -9.17
CA ASP A 65 6.73 -2.00 -7.76
C ASP A 65 5.21 -1.79 -7.59
N VAL A 66 4.65 -0.75 -8.22
CA VAL A 66 3.20 -0.51 -8.23
C VAL A 66 2.45 -1.68 -8.88
N PHE A 67 2.99 -2.27 -9.94
CA PHE A 67 2.40 -3.45 -10.59
C PHE A 67 2.34 -4.65 -9.64
N VAL A 68 3.44 -4.95 -8.94
CA VAL A 68 3.49 -6.04 -7.95
C VAL A 68 2.56 -5.77 -6.78
N ALA A 69 2.51 -4.53 -6.27
CA ALA A 69 1.62 -4.14 -5.17
C ALA A 69 0.14 -4.37 -5.53
N VAL A 70 -0.30 -3.96 -6.72
CA VAL A 70 -1.67 -4.18 -7.21
C VAL A 70 -1.96 -5.68 -7.38
N PHE A 71 -1.01 -6.44 -7.94
CA PHE A 71 -1.16 -7.89 -8.13
C PHE A 71 -1.31 -8.62 -6.79
N VAL A 72 -0.44 -8.34 -5.82
CA VAL A 72 -0.49 -8.93 -4.47
C VAL A 72 -1.79 -8.54 -3.75
N MET A 73 -2.21 -7.28 -3.87
CA MET A 73 -3.48 -6.81 -3.31
C MET A 73 -4.67 -7.54 -3.92
N GLY A 74 -4.70 -7.71 -5.24
CA GLY A 74 -5.76 -8.44 -5.95
C GLY A 74 -5.88 -9.88 -5.46
N ILE A 75 -4.75 -10.59 -5.35
CA ILE A 75 -4.71 -11.96 -4.80
C ILE A 75 -5.19 -11.98 -3.35
N THR A 76 -4.71 -11.05 -2.53
CA THR A 76 -5.08 -10.99 -1.10
C THR A 76 -6.57 -10.69 -0.92
N MET A 77 -7.14 -9.81 -1.74
CA MET A 77 -8.56 -9.50 -1.72
C MET A 77 -9.41 -10.70 -2.15
N PHE A 78 -8.99 -11.44 -3.18
CA PHE A 78 -9.64 -12.66 -3.63
C PHE A 78 -9.63 -13.73 -2.52
N ARG A 79 -8.48 -13.96 -1.87
CA ARG A 79 -8.33 -14.87 -0.73
C ARG A 79 -9.23 -14.49 0.45
N ILE A 80 -9.26 -13.21 0.81
CA ILE A 80 -10.14 -12.72 1.88
C ILE A 80 -11.61 -12.95 1.52
N SER A 81 -11.99 -12.71 0.26
CA SER A 81 -13.36 -12.95 -0.19
C SER A 81 -13.76 -14.43 -0.11
N GLU A 82 -12.85 -15.33 -0.48
CA GLU A 82 -13.07 -16.79 -0.43
C GLU A 82 -13.17 -17.31 1.02
N GLU A 83 -12.32 -16.81 1.91
CA GLU A 83 -12.33 -17.18 3.34
C GLU A 83 -13.59 -16.64 4.06
N PHE A 84 -14.03 -15.41 3.76
CA PHE A 84 -15.25 -14.85 4.35
C PHE A 84 -16.52 -15.59 3.91
N ASP A 85 -16.54 -16.16 2.70
CA ASP A 85 -17.67 -16.95 2.20
C ASP A 85 -17.79 -18.30 2.94
N HIS A 86 -16.64 -18.89 3.29
CA HIS A 86 -16.59 -20.13 4.08
C HIS A 86 -16.87 -19.93 5.58
N ILE A 87 -16.39 -18.84 6.19
CA ILE A 87 -16.59 -18.58 7.64
C ILE A 87 -18.08 -18.31 7.95
N ASN A 88 -18.84 -17.72 7.01
CA ASN A 88 -20.23 -17.33 7.26
C ASN A 88 -21.24 -18.47 7.07
N THR A 89 -20.85 -19.60 6.46
CA THR A 89 -21.74 -20.74 6.17
C THR A 89 -21.64 -21.89 7.18
N GLN A 90 -20.60 -21.96 8.00
CA GLN A 90 -20.38 -23.07 8.94
C GLN A 90 -20.70 -22.78 10.42
N TYR A 91 -21.07 -21.55 10.81
CA TYR A 91 -21.36 -21.21 12.21
C TYR A 91 -22.85 -21.11 12.58
N LEU A 92 -23.76 -21.58 11.72
CA LEU A 92 -25.21 -21.47 11.95
C LEU A 92 -26.03 -22.75 11.70
N SER A 93 -25.42 -23.92 11.52
CA SER A 93 -26.18 -25.18 11.28
C SER A 93 -26.08 -26.23 12.39
N SER A 94 -25.40 -25.98 13.51
CA SER A 94 -25.24 -26.98 14.59
C SER A 94 -26.19 -26.81 15.78
N LEU A 95 -27.28 -26.06 15.65
CA LEU A 95 -28.30 -25.88 16.70
C LEU A 95 -29.72 -26.16 16.22
N ARG A 96 -29.86 -26.86 15.08
CA ARG A 96 -31.17 -27.31 14.59
C ARG A 96 -31.12 -28.76 14.13
N ASP A 97 -30.65 -29.61 15.04
CA ASP A 97 -31.05 -31.00 15.18
C ASP A 97 -30.42 -31.49 16.48
N ASP A 98 -31.17 -31.34 17.58
CA ASP A 98 -31.56 -32.50 18.36
C ASP A 98 -32.67 -32.08 19.33
N GLN A 99 -33.56 -33.04 19.55
CA GLN A 99 -34.80 -33.00 20.31
C GLN A 99 -34.65 -32.54 21.76
#